data_AF-A0A3N5RG70-F1
#
_entry.id   AF-A0A3N5RG70-F1
#
_cell.length_a   1.000
_cell.length_b   1.000
_cell.length_c   1.000
_cell.angle_alpha   90.00
_cell.angle_beta   90.00
_cell.angle_gamma   90.00
#
_symmetry.space_group_name_H-M   'P 1'
#
loop_
_entity.id
_entity.type
_entity.pdbx_description
1 polymer ?
#
loop_
_entity_poly.entity_id
_entity_poly.type
_entity_poly.pdbx_seq_one_letter_code
_entity_poly.pdbx_strand_id
1 'polypeptide(L)'
;MSFVFYILFVFSLQAQEPVITPEGHALAAFLDSLRVEELWPAGRRVNWLTGEPKTSVLNDGKPHTHCSAFVAAVAYKLNIYILRPPDHSETLLANAQFDWLGQAGKAQGWQELESGLQAQAFANRGFLVVAAYKSRRADASGHIAVVRPDNKDEKRILQEGP
;
A
#
# COMPACT_ATOMS: atom_id res chain seq x y z
N MET A 1 -0.04 -15.07 9.54
CA MET A 1 -0.22 -13.64 9.86
C MET A 1 -1.44 -13.19 9.10
N SER A 2 -2.49 -12.66 9.76
CA SER A 2 -3.72 -12.23 9.08
C SER A 2 -3.59 -10.78 8.65
N PHE A 3 -3.84 -10.54 7.37
CA PHE A 3 -4.01 -9.22 6.77
C PHE A 3 -5.49 -8.98 6.49
N VAL A 4 -5.83 -7.70 6.43
CA VAL A 4 -7.17 -7.18 6.21
C VAL A 4 -7.06 -6.15 5.07
N PHE A 5 -7.92 -6.20 4.07
CA PHE A 5 -7.84 -5.42 2.81
C PHE A 5 -9.03 -4.46 2.66
N TYR A 6 -9.21 -3.53 1.69
CA TYR A 6 -10.45 -2.69 1.56
C TYR A 6 -10.90 -2.27 0.06
N ILE A 7 -12.20 -2.03 -0.40
CA ILE A 7 -12.74 -1.64 -1.78
C ILE A 7 -14.07 -0.77 -1.87
N LEU A 8 -14.79 -0.63 -3.02
CA LEU A 8 -16.09 0.06 -3.31
C LEU A 8 -16.76 -0.61 -4.58
N PHE A 9 -18.09 -0.88 -4.60
CA PHE A 9 -18.74 -1.99 -5.40
C PHE A 9 -19.70 -1.61 -6.57
N VAL A 10 -19.69 -2.40 -7.68
CA VAL A 10 -20.83 -2.81 -8.56
C VAL A 10 -20.58 -4.24 -9.13
N PHE A 11 -21.62 -5.07 -9.21
CA PHE A 11 -21.63 -6.53 -9.49
C PHE A 11 -21.34 -6.97 -10.95
N SER A 12 -20.60 -8.07 -11.11
CA SER A 12 -20.90 -9.20 -12.04
C SER A 12 -19.97 -10.40 -11.80
N LEU A 13 -20.55 -11.60 -11.89
CA LEU A 13 -19.98 -12.92 -11.54
C LEU A 13 -19.54 -13.68 -12.80
N GLN A 14 -18.24 -13.69 -13.10
CA GLN A 14 -17.56 -14.76 -13.83
C GLN A 14 -16.17 -14.94 -13.18
N ALA A 15 -15.81 -16.18 -12.87
CA ALA A 15 -14.44 -16.53 -12.51
C ALA A 15 -13.60 -16.51 -13.79
N GLN A 16 -13.24 -15.31 -14.21
CA GLN A 16 -12.20 -15.06 -15.20
C GLN A 16 -10.86 -15.26 -14.50
N GLU A 17 -9.90 -15.95 -15.12
CA GLU A 17 -8.46 -15.71 -14.87
C GLU A 17 -8.27 -14.21 -14.60
N PRO A 18 -7.49 -13.78 -13.60
CA PRO A 18 -7.48 -12.38 -13.18
C PRO A 18 -6.83 -11.50 -14.26
N VAL A 19 -7.60 -11.23 -15.31
CA VAL A 19 -7.21 -10.40 -16.45
C VAL A 19 -7.02 -9.01 -15.89
N ILE A 20 -5.79 -8.51 -16.03
CA ILE A 20 -5.48 -7.12 -15.72
C ILE A 20 -6.25 -6.28 -16.72
N THR A 21 -7.17 -5.47 -16.21
CA THR A 21 -7.98 -4.53 -17.00
C THR A 21 -7.09 -3.40 -17.54
N PRO A 22 -7.55 -2.61 -18.53
CA PRO A 22 -6.87 -1.39 -18.93
C PRO A 22 -6.56 -0.45 -17.76
N GLU A 23 -7.48 -0.33 -16.80
CA GLU A 23 -7.31 0.47 -15.57
C GLU A 23 -6.25 -0.15 -14.64
N GLY A 24 -6.20 -1.48 -14.55
CA GLY A 24 -5.12 -2.20 -13.86
C GLY A 24 -3.75 -1.94 -14.49
N HIS A 25 -3.66 -1.94 -15.82
CA HIS A 25 -2.43 -1.56 -16.51
C HIS A 25 -2.05 -0.10 -16.28
N ALA A 26 -3.03 0.80 -16.25
CA ALA A 26 -2.80 2.21 -15.92
C ALA A 26 -2.28 2.39 -14.48
N LEU A 27 -2.84 1.64 -13.52
CA LEU A 27 -2.35 1.63 -12.13
C LEU A 27 -0.91 1.09 -12.06
N ALA A 28 -0.60 -0.01 -12.74
CA ALA A 28 0.75 -0.57 -12.78
C ALA A 28 1.77 0.42 -13.37
N ALA A 29 1.44 1.04 -14.51
CA ALA A 29 2.27 2.05 -15.14
C ALA A 29 2.46 3.30 -14.26
N PHE A 30 1.40 3.71 -13.56
CA PHE A 30 1.49 4.77 -12.55
C PHE A 30 2.46 4.41 -11.44
N LEU A 31 2.37 3.20 -10.86
CA LEU A 31 3.29 2.75 -9.81
C LEU A 31 4.75 2.69 -10.31
N ASP A 32 4.97 2.27 -11.55
CA ASP A 32 6.30 2.24 -12.17
C ASP A 32 6.88 3.65 -12.33
N SER A 33 6.03 4.62 -12.65
CA SER A 33 6.44 6.03 -12.77
C SER A 33 6.96 6.63 -11.45
N LEU A 34 6.64 6.02 -10.30
CA LEU A 34 7.13 6.44 -8.99
C LEU A 34 8.55 5.97 -8.68
N ARG A 35 9.15 5.14 -9.56
CA ARG A 35 10.57 4.74 -9.55
C ARG A 35 11.05 4.34 -8.14
N VAL A 36 10.34 3.38 -7.54
CA VAL A 36 10.55 2.98 -6.13
C VAL A 36 12.02 2.67 -5.81
N GLU A 37 12.72 1.99 -6.73
CA GLU A 37 14.12 1.58 -6.55
C GLU A 37 15.10 2.76 -6.51
N GLU A 38 14.76 3.87 -7.17
CA GLU A 38 15.64 5.02 -7.31
C GLU A 38 15.30 6.11 -6.30
N LEU A 39 14.00 6.39 -6.17
CA LEU A 39 13.51 7.48 -5.33
C LEU A 39 13.32 7.03 -3.89
N TRP A 40 13.13 5.76 -3.57
CA TRP A 40 12.81 5.33 -2.20
C TRP A 40 13.90 4.41 -1.59
N PRO A 41 15.17 4.85 -1.58
CA PRO A 41 16.28 4.04 -1.14
C PRO A 41 16.21 3.77 0.37
N ALA A 42 16.45 2.52 0.75
CA ALA A 42 16.58 2.15 2.16
C ALA A 42 17.74 2.90 2.83
N GLY A 43 17.58 3.22 4.12
CA GLY A 43 18.65 3.82 4.94
C GLY A 43 18.85 5.34 4.75
N ARG A 44 18.03 6.01 3.93
CA ARG A 44 18.07 7.48 3.78
C ARG A 44 16.78 8.09 4.32
N ARG A 45 16.76 9.39 4.63
CA ARG A 45 15.47 10.09 4.77
C ARG A 45 15.00 10.47 3.38
N VAL A 46 13.70 10.35 3.15
CA VAL A 46 13.06 10.77 1.90
C VAL A 46 12.07 11.89 2.17
N ASN A 47 11.75 12.67 1.15
CA ASN A 47 10.53 13.47 1.17
C ASN A 47 9.34 12.51 1.05
N TRP A 48 8.45 12.49 2.05
CA TRP A 48 7.34 11.54 2.07
C TRP A 48 6.42 11.65 0.84
N LEU A 49 6.35 12.80 0.16
CA LEU A 49 5.47 13.03 -0.99
C LEU A 49 6.13 12.72 -2.33
N THR A 50 7.43 13.01 -2.47
CA THR A 50 8.16 12.86 -3.74
C THR A 50 9.04 11.63 -3.79
N GLY A 51 9.38 11.04 -2.65
CA GLY A 51 10.41 10.02 -2.51
C GLY A 51 11.82 10.61 -2.45
N GLU A 52 12.07 11.82 -2.96
CA GLU A 52 13.43 12.32 -3.14
C GLU A 52 14.30 12.22 -1.87
N PRO A 53 15.46 11.55 -1.96
CA PRO A 53 16.36 11.41 -0.82
C PRO A 53 16.85 12.76 -0.33
N LYS A 54 16.75 13.00 0.97
CA LYS A 54 17.36 14.17 1.61
C LYS A 54 18.88 13.96 1.66
N THR A 55 19.62 15.06 1.53
CA THR A 55 21.10 15.06 1.48
C THR A 55 21.78 14.50 2.74
N SER A 56 21.09 14.46 3.88
CA SER A 56 21.60 13.86 5.11
C SER A 56 21.46 12.33 5.09
N VAL A 57 22.58 11.62 5.11
CA VAL A 57 22.61 10.18 5.40
C VAL A 57 22.40 9.98 6.91
N LEU A 58 21.49 9.07 7.28
CA LEU A 58 21.34 8.68 8.67
C LEU A 58 22.30 7.53 8.98
N ASN A 59 23.29 7.81 9.84
CA ASN A 59 24.16 6.79 10.42
C ASN A 59 23.78 6.56 11.89
N ASP A 60 22.54 6.15 12.14
CA ASP A 60 22.05 5.80 13.49
C ASP A 60 21.93 4.28 13.71
N GLY A 61 22.32 3.48 12.71
CA GLY A 61 22.28 2.02 12.76
C GLY A 61 20.87 1.42 12.74
N LYS A 62 19.83 2.22 12.45
CA LYS A 62 18.44 1.76 12.41
C LYS A 62 17.96 1.49 10.98
N PRO A 63 17.10 0.49 10.75
CA PRO A 63 16.44 0.32 9.47
C PRO A 63 15.50 1.50 9.21
N HIS A 64 15.80 2.30 8.18
CA HIS A 64 14.88 3.32 7.67
C HIS A 64 14.21 2.75 6.42
N THR A 65 12.97 2.30 6.58
CA THR A 65 12.12 1.84 5.49
C THR A 65 10.93 2.77 5.37
N HIS A 66 10.48 3.04 4.13
CA HIS A 66 9.52 4.09 3.83
C HIS A 66 8.15 3.56 3.45
N CYS A 67 7.82 2.34 3.86
CA CYS A 67 6.62 1.64 3.41
C CYS A 67 5.31 2.46 3.58
N SER A 68 5.09 3.04 4.76
CA SER A 68 3.93 3.91 5.05
C SER A 68 3.97 5.26 4.32
N ALA A 69 5.16 5.85 4.13
CA ALA A 69 5.34 7.09 3.39
C ALA A 69 5.09 6.88 1.88
N PHE A 70 5.56 5.76 1.32
CA PHE A 70 5.31 5.38 -0.06
C PHE A 70 3.81 5.19 -0.33
N VAL A 71 3.12 4.45 0.53
CA VAL A 71 1.66 4.28 0.44
C VAL A 71 0.94 5.62 0.55
N ALA A 72 1.37 6.49 1.46
CA ALA A 72 0.81 7.85 1.60
C ALA A 72 1.00 8.70 0.33
N ALA A 73 2.17 8.64 -0.30
CA ALA A 73 2.44 9.33 -1.56
C ALA A 73 1.61 8.80 -2.72
N VAL A 74 1.49 7.48 -2.85
CA VAL A 74 0.64 6.81 -3.85
C VAL A 74 -0.80 7.29 -3.70
N ALA A 75 -1.36 7.19 -2.49
CA ALA A 75 -2.72 7.62 -2.21
C ALA A 75 -2.91 9.12 -2.50
N TYR A 76 -1.99 9.97 -2.06
CA TYR A 76 -2.04 11.41 -2.33
C TYR A 76 -2.07 11.72 -3.83
N LYS A 77 -1.17 11.11 -4.61
CA LYS A 77 -1.06 11.35 -6.06
C LYS A 77 -2.29 10.84 -6.83
N LEU A 78 -3.01 9.85 -6.29
CA LEU A 78 -4.29 9.36 -6.81
C LEU A 78 -5.50 10.13 -6.23
N ASN A 79 -5.27 11.21 -5.47
CA ASN A 79 -6.30 11.99 -4.79
C ASN A 79 -7.20 11.17 -3.84
N ILE A 80 -6.61 10.14 -3.21
CA ILE A 80 -7.23 9.29 -2.20
C ILE A 80 -6.63 9.64 -0.84
N TYR A 81 -7.47 9.85 0.18
CA TYR A 81 -6.98 10.10 1.52
C TYR A 81 -6.62 8.79 2.23
N ILE A 82 -5.42 8.75 2.79
CA ILE A 82 -4.99 7.81 3.83
C ILE A 82 -4.23 8.63 4.86
N LEU A 83 -4.24 8.21 6.13
CA LEU A 83 -3.49 8.88 7.19
C LEU A 83 -2.02 9.08 6.78
N ARG A 84 -1.56 10.32 6.82
CA ARG A 84 -0.26 10.75 6.28
C ARG A 84 0.22 12.05 6.92
N PRO A 85 1.49 12.45 6.74
CA PRO A 85 1.94 13.79 7.07
C PRO A 85 1.23 14.88 6.24
N PRO A 86 1.07 16.11 6.77
CA PRO A 86 1.44 16.53 8.13
C PRO A 86 0.42 16.13 9.22
N ASP A 87 -0.74 15.58 8.85
CA ASP A 87 -1.81 15.21 9.81
C ASP A 87 -1.35 14.17 10.84
N HIS A 88 -0.34 13.36 10.48
CA HIS A 88 0.33 12.43 11.40
C HIS A 88 1.84 12.35 11.13
N SER A 89 2.63 12.11 12.18
CA SER A 89 4.08 11.87 12.08
C SER A 89 4.40 10.61 11.26
N GLU A 90 5.53 10.60 10.55
CA GLU A 90 6.06 9.41 9.87
C GLU A 90 6.49 8.30 10.85
N THR A 91 6.76 8.65 12.12
CA THR A 91 7.13 7.68 13.16
C THR A 91 6.00 6.70 13.44
N LEU A 92 6.27 5.40 13.29
CA LEU A 92 5.30 4.29 13.47
C LEU A 92 4.03 4.44 12.61
N LEU A 93 4.10 5.19 11.51
CA LEU A 93 2.94 5.53 10.69
C LEU A 93 2.22 4.30 10.11
N ALA A 94 2.93 3.19 9.81
CA ALA A 94 2.28 1.96 9.33
C ALA A 94 1.28 1.38 10.36
N ASN A 95 1.60 1.44 11.66
CA ASN A 95 0.67 1.01 12.71
C ASN A 95 -0.53 1.97 12.79
N ALA A 96 -0.28 3.28 12.70
CA ALA A 96 -1.33 4.28 12.74
C ALA A 96 -2.26 4.19 11.52
N GLN A 97 -1.71 3.94 10.33
CA GLN A 97 -2.47 3.71 9.10
C GLN A 97 -3.33 2.45 9.21
N PHE A 98 -2.82 1.36 9.80
CA PHE A 98 -3.61 0.17 10.06
C PHE A 98 -4.83 0.46 10.94
N ASP A 99 -4.62 1.13 12.09
CA ASP A 99 -5.71 1.46 13.00
C ASP A 99 -6.72 2.43 12.36
N TRP A 100 -6.20 3.40 11.61
CA TRP A 100 -7.01 4.38 10.90
C TRP A 100 -7.88 3.73 9.82
N LEU A 101 -7.34 2.82 9.01
CA LEU A 101 -8.09 2.09 7.96
C LEU A 101 -9.28 1.34 8.55
N GLY A 102 -9.09 0.67 9.70
CA GLY A 102 -10.15 -0.07 10.38
C GLY A 102 -11.25 0.80 11.00
N GLN A 103 -11.00 2.09 11.16
CA GLN A 103 -11.87 3.06 11.84
C GLN A 103 -12.25 4.20 10.89
N ALA A 104 -11.57 5.34 10.96
CA ALA A 104 -11.89 6.54 10.19
C ALA A 104 -11.73 6.38 8.67
N GLY A 105 -10.90 5.44 8.22
CA GLY A 105 -10.71 5.13 6.81
C GLY A 105 -11.99 4.65 6.13
N LYS A 106 -12.88 3.97 6.86
CA LYS A 106 -14.20 3.56 6.34
C LYS A 106 -15.04 4.75 5.90
N ALA A 107 -15.01 5.84 6.67
CA ALA A 107 -15.72 7.08 6.32
C ALA A 107 -15.09 7.81 5.12
N GLN A 108 -13.85 7.48 4.76
CA GLN A 108 -13.15 8.00 3.57
C GLN A 108 -13.29 7.06 2.35
N GLY A 109 -14.09 6.00 2.45
CA GLY A 109 -14.40 5.11 1.32
C GLY A 109 -13.55 3.84 1.23
N TRP A 110 -12.67 3.56 2.19
CA TRP A 110 -12.01 2.24 2.27
C TRP A 110 -13.04 1.19 2.76
N GLN A 111 -13.25 0.01 2.10
CA GLN A 111 -14.11 -1.10 2.62
C GLN A 111 -13.51 -2.52 2.75
N GLU A 112 -13.57 -3.21 3.89
CA GLU A 112 -12.73 -4.40 4.12
C GLU A 112 -12.80 -5.52 3.02
N LEU A 113 -11.67 -6.09 2.54
CA LEU A 113 -11.58 -7.27 1.66
C LEU A 113 -11.11 -8.47 2.48
N GLU A 114 -11.64 -9.61 2.09
CA GLU A 114 -11.67 -10.84 2.86
C GLU A 114 -10.40 -11.69 2.65
N SER A 115 -9.68 -11.46 1.54
CA SER A 115 -8.55 -12.30 1.16
C SER A 115 -7.55 -11.61 0.22
N GLY A 116 -6.35 -12.20 0.12
CA GLY A 116 -5.35 -11.80 -0.87
C GLY A 116 -5.83 -11.99 -2.31
N LEU A 117 -6.67 -13.01 -2.59
CA LEU A 117 -7.28 -13.20 -3.91
C LEU A 117 -8.18 -12.03 -4.30
N GLN A 118 -9.01 -11.58 -3.36
CA GLN A 118 -9.87 -10.43 -3.57
C GLN A 118 -9.04 -9.15 -3.73
N ALA A 119 -7.98 -8.98 -2.93
CA ALA A 119 -7.04 -7.87 -3.05
C ALA A 119 -6.40 -7.79 -4.44
N GLN A 120 -5.88 -8.91 -4.95
CA GLN A 120 -5.28 -8.99 -6.28
C GLN A 120 -6.32 -8.69 -7.37
N ALA A 121 -7.51 -9.30 -7.28
CA ALA A 121 -8.57 -9.10 -8.27
C ALA A 121 -8.98 -7.63 -8.40
N PHE A 122 -9.00 -6.90 -7.29
CA PHE A 122 -9.31 -5.48 -7.30
C PHE A 122 -8.15 -4.60 -7.76
N ALA A 123 -6.91 -4.91 -7.39
CA ALA A 123 -5.75 -4.25 -7.96
C ALA A 123 -5.73 -4.42 -9.50
N ASN A 124 -6.02 -5.62 -10.00
CA ASN A 124 -6.12 -5.91 -11.44
C ASN A 124 -7.24 -5.13 -12.15
N ARG A 125 -8.23 -4.63 -11.40
CA ARG A 125 -9.30 -3.74 -11.90
C ARG A 125 -8.96 -2.24 -11.76
N GLY A 126 -7.74 -1.90 -11.34
CA GLY A 126 -7.25 -0.52 -11.22
C GLY A 126 -7.59 0.17 -9.90
N PHE A 127 -8.12 -0.55 -8.91
CA PHE A 127 -8.38 0.03 -7.59
C PHE A 127 -7.09 0.15 -6.78
N LEU A 128 -6.94 1.24 -6.02
CA LEU A 128 -5.87 1.33 -5.03
C LEU A 128 -6.17 0.38 -3.86
N VAL A 129 -5.36 -0.67 -3.73
CA VAL A 129 -5.46 -1.66 -2.65
C VAL A 129 -4.17 -1.64 -1.83
N VAL A 130 -4.32 -1.70 -0.51
CA VAL A 130 -3.19 -1.76 0.43
C VAL A 130 -3.26 -3.01 1.30
N ALA A 131 -2.11 -3.63 1.54
CA ALA A 131 -1.93 -4.70 2.52
C ALA A 131 -1.29 -4.10 3.77
N ALA A 132 -2.00 -4.06 4.90
CA ALA A 132 -1.52 -3.44 6.14
C ALA A 132 -1.37 -4.46 7.27
N TYR A 133 -0.26 -4.37 8.00
CA TYR A 133 0.05 -5.16 9.19
C TYR A 133 0.49 -4.25 10.33
N LYS A 134 -0.17 -4.39 11.47
CA LYS A 134 0.24 -3.75 12.72
C LYS A 134 1.15 -4.66 13.52
N SER A 135 2.27 -4.11 13.96
CA SER A 135 3.17 -4.79 14.89
C SER A 135 2.46 -5.08 16.23
N ARG A 136 2.71 -6.28 16.79
CA ARG A 136 2.24 -6.65 18.14
C ARG A 136 3.01 -5.95 19.26
N ARG A 137 4.19 -5.43 18.93
CA ARG A 137 5.07 -4.67 19.84
C ARG A 137 4.84 -3.18 19.62
N ALA A 138 4.60 -2.45 20.71
CA ALA A 138 4.38 -1.01 20.68
C ALA A 138 5.59 -0.21 20.19
N ASP A 139 6.80 -0.73 20.39
CA ASP A 139 8.06 -0.11 20.03
C ASP A 139 8.59 -0.53 18.63
N ALA A 140 7.83 -1.33 17.89
CA ALA A 140 8.21 -1.80 16.57
C ALA A 140 7.25 -1.32 15.48
N SER A 141 7.83 -0.99 14.32
CA SER A 141 7.07 -0.58 13.14
C SER A 141 6.23 -1.73 12.59
N GLY A 142 5.00 -1.40 12.19
CA GLY A 142 4.21 -2.26 11.31
C GLY A 142 4.74 -2.24 9.89
N HIS A 143 3.96 -2.80 8.97
CA HIS A 143 4.26 -2.78 7.55
C HIS A 143 3.00 -2.50 6.74
N ILE A 144 3.13 -1.76 5.65
CA ILE A 144 2.04 -1.51 4.72
C ILE A 144 2.60 -1.42 3.31
N ALA A 145 1.92 -2.01 2.34
CA ALA A 145 2.33 -2.03 0.95
C ALA A 145 1.14 -1.80 0.03
N VAL A 146 1.40 -1.28 -1.17
CA VAL A 146 0.42 -1.23 -2.26
C VAL A 146 0.40 -2.60 -2.94
N VAL A 147 -0.79 -3.18 -3.14
CA VAL A 147 -0.95 -4.39 -3.94
C VAL A 147 -0.83 -4.00 -5.41
N ARG A 148 0.12 -4.59 -6.11
CA ARG A 148 0.37 -4.31 -7.53
C ARG A 148 -0.54 -5.17 -8.41
N PRO A 149 -1.08 -4.63 -9.52
CA PRO A 149 -1.70 -5.45 -10.55
C PRO A 149 -0.72 -6.51 -11.09
N ASP A 150 -1.12 -7.78 -11.08
CA ASP A 150 -0.29 -8.94 -11.43
C ASP A 150 -1.20 -10.11 -11.87
N ASN A 151 -0.71 -10.98 -12.76
CA ASN A 151 -1.41 -12.16 -13.25
C ASN A 151 -1.05 -13.44 -12.46
N LYS A 152 -0.57 -13.30 -11.21
CA LYS A 152 -0.37 -14.44 -10.30
C LYS A 152 -1.63 -15.29 -10.21
N ASP A 153 -1.44 -16.60 -10.32
CA ASP A 153 -2.49 -17.56 -10.02
C ASP A 153 -2.77 -17.61 -8.51
N GLU A 154 -3.88 -18.26 -8.15
CA GLU A 154 -4.30 -18.41 -6.76
C GLU A 154 -3.22 -19.04 -5.88
N LYS A 155 -2.52 -20.05 -6.38
CA LYS A 155 -1.48 -20.76 -5.63
C LYS A 155 -0.33 -19.83 -5.29
N ARG A 156 0.12 -18.99 -6.23
CA ARG A 156 1.18 -18.01 -6.00
C ARG A 156 0.73 -16.90 -5.07
N ILE A 157 -0.50 -16.40 -5.19
CA ILE A 157 -1.03 -15.40 -4.25
C ILE A 157 -1.05 -15.95 -2.81
N LEU A 158 -1.44 -17.21 -2.62
CA LEU A 158 -1.45 -17.84 -1.29
C LEU A 158 -0.05 -18.06 -0.71
N GLN A 159 0.97 -18.26 -1.56
CA GLN A 159 2.35 -18.53 -1.15
C GLN A 159 3.18 -17.25 -0.94
N GLU A 160 3.03 -16.28 -1.83
CA GLU A 160 3.89 -15.09 -1.92
C GLU A 160 3.18 -13.83 -1.42
N GLY A 161 1.84 -13.89 -1.27
CA GLY A 161 0.99 -12.71 -1.13
C GLY A 161 0.53 -12.15 -2.49
N PRO A 162 -0.50 -11.30 -2.49
CA PRO A 162 -0.94 -10.59 -3.69
C PRO A 162 0.16 -9.63 -4.16
#